data_AF-A0A1N6I125-F1
#
_entry.id   AF-A0A1N6I125-F1
#
_cell.length_a   1.000
_cell.length_b   1.000
_cell.length_c   1.000
_cell.angle_alpha   90.00
_cell.angle_beta   90.00
_cell.angle_gamma   90.00
#
_symmetry.space_group_name_H-M   'P 1'
#
loop_
_entity.id
_entity.type
_entity.pdbx_description
1 polymer ?
#
loop_
_entity_poly.entity_id
_entity_poly.type
_entity_poly.pdbx_seq_one_letter_code
_entity_poly.pdbx_strand_id
1 'polypeptide(L)'
;MFGKFHVAFILLFVACVAMADGYSHPVVMTGVTQMADTAELHFDPAPAHSGTLVVLGDHSKTPRQSYPFVYNVPAPQHTEVDPPVNLDFTNKQKLTLLCDPRSDNCMATGYLTMGETTFSILWKVTQR
;
A
#
# COMPACT_ATOMS: atom_id res chain seq x y z
N MET A 1 -47.94 -43.20 -12.31
CA MET A 1 -47.19 -42.57 -13.42
C MET A 1 -46.62 -41.27 -12.87
N PHE A 2 -45.30 -41.23 -12.66
CA PHE A 2 -44.60 -40.24 -11.83
C PHE A 2 -44.62 -38.84 -12.43
N GLY A 3 -44.82 -37.83 -11.58
CA GLY A 3 -44.96 -36.42 -11.92
C GLY A 3 -43.69 -35.80 -12.50
N LYS A 4 -43.87 -34.95 -13.51
CA LYS A 4 -42.83 -34.13 -14.14
C LYS A 4 -42.52 -32.92 -13.26
N PHE A 5 -41.41 -32.95 -12.53
CA PHE A 5 -40.82 -31.75 -11.95
C PHE A 5 -39.98 -31.04 -13.03
N HIS A 6 -40.36 -29.82 -13.37
CA HIS A 6 -39.53 -28.92 -14.19
C HIS A 6 -38.59 -28.18 -13.26
N VAL A 7 -37.33 -28.60 -13.22
CA VAL A 7 -36.25 -27.90 -12.54
C VAL A 7 -35.80 -26.75 -13.43
N ALA A 8 -36.18 -25.53 -13.06
CA ALA A 8 -35.65 -24.31 -13.66
C ALA A 8 -34.21 -24.11 -13.16
N PHE A 9 -33.23 -24.35 -14.02
CA PHE A 9 -31.82 -24.10 -13.73
C PHE A 9 -31.49 -22.66 -14.13
N ILE A 10 -31.72 -21.72 -13.20
CA ILE A 10 -31.28 -20.33 -13.36
C ILE A 10 -29.77 -20.31 -13.09
N LEU A 11 -28.97 -20.27 -14.16
CA LEU A 11 -27.55 -19.95 -14.11
C LEU A 11 -27.41 -18.47 -13.73
N LEU A 12 -27.40 -18.18 -12.43
CA LEU A 12 -26.91 -16.91 -11.92
C LEU A 12 -25.38 -16.91 -12.11
N PHE A 13 -24.93 -16.35 -13.23
CA PHE A 13 -23.55 -15.91 -13.38
C PHE A 13 -23.31 -14.80 -12.36
N VAL A 14 -22.89 -15.17 -11.15
CA VAL A 14 -22.23 -14.25 -10.24
C VAL A 14 -20.92 -13.88 -10.95
N ALA A 15 -20.93 -12.75 -11.64
CA ALA A 15 -19.72 -12.08 -12.07
C ALA A 15 -18.92 -11.81 -10.79
N CYS A 16 -17.93 -12.65 -10.52
CA CYS A 16 -16.96 -12.41 -9.47
C CYS A 16 -16.21 -11.15 -9.92
N VAL A 17 -16.55 -10.02 -9.32
CA VAL A 17 -15.85 -8.76 -9.51
C VAL A 17 -14.45 -9.02 -8.96
N ALA A 18 -13.49 -9.30 -9.84
CA ALA A 18 -12.10 -9.40 -9.46
C ALA A 18 -11.71 -8.04 -8.91
N MET A 19 -11.66 -7.94 -7.59
CA MET A 19 -11.40 -6.70 -6.87
C MET A 19 -9.99 -6.24 -7.26
N ALA A 20 -9.92 -5.06 -7.86
CA ALA A 20 -8.68 -4.36 -8.16
C ALA A 20 -8.07 -3.70 -6.88
N ASP A 21 -8.43 -4.22 -5.69
CA ASP A 21 -8.62 -3.40 -4.50
C ASP A 21 -7.42 -3.46 -3.55
N GLY A 22 -6.37 -2.71 -3.86
CA GLY A 22 -5.45 -2.13 -2.86
C GLY A 22 -5.06 -3.04 -1.69
N TYR A 23 -4.99 -2.46 -0.48
CA TYR A 23 -4.89 -3.23 0.75
C TYR A 23 -6.28 -3.41 1.38
N SER A 24 -6.64 -4.63 1.75
CA SER A 24 -7.93 -4.92 2.43
C SER A 24 -7.91 -4.56 3.92
N HIS A 25 -6.73 -4.35 4.51
CA HIS A 25 -6.50 -3.97 5.90
C HIS A 25 -5.48 -2.83 5.97
N PRO A 26 -5.47 -2.02 7.05
CA PRO A 26 -4.46 -1.00 7.24
C PRO A 26 -3.05 -1.61 7.26
N VAL A 27 -2.14 -1.04 6.47
CA VAL A 27 -0.73 -1.45 6.44
C VAL A 27 0.13 -0.32 6.99
N VAL A 28 1.12 -0.65 7.80
CA VAL A 28 2.14 0.30 8.26
C VAL A 28 3.50 -0.18 7.83
N MET A 29 4.29 0.74 7.26
CA MET A 29 5.70 0.50 6.96
C MET A 29 6.57 1.54 7.64
N THR A 30 7.61 1.12 8.33
CA THR A 30 8.60 1.99 8.97
C THR A 30 9.82 2.20 8.08
N GLY A 31 10.34 3.41 8.05
CA GLY A 31 11.60 3.78 7.40
C GLY A 31 12.36 4.80 8.25
N VAL A 32 13.45 5.32 7.72
CA VAL A 32 14.28 6.33 8.40
C VAL A 32 14.63 7.48 7.45
N THR A 33 14.80 8.67 8.00
CA THR A 33 15.29 9.84 7.27
C THR A 33 16.82 9.89 7.25
N GLN A 34 17.39 10.75 6.41
CA GLN A 34 18.83 11.05 6.41
C GLN A 34 19.34 11.60 7.76
N MET A 35 18.45 12.13 8.61
CA MET A 35 18.75 12.62 9.95
C MET A 35 18.58 11.53 11.03
N ALA A 36 18.35 10.28 10.62
CA ALA A 36 18.06 9.13 11.48
C ALA A 36 16.71 9.20 12.25
N ASP A 37 15.85 10.15 11.93
CA ASP A 37 14.47 10.17 12.43
C ASP A 37 13.67 9.00 11.86
N THR A 38 12.79 8.41 12.66
CA THR A 38 11.85 7.38 12.20
C THR A 38 10.72 8.01 11.38
N ALA A 39 10.33 7.33 10.31
CA ALA A 39 9.18 7.68 9.50
C ALA A 39 8.27 6.47 9.30
N GLU A 40 6.98 6.71 9.11
CA GLU A 40 5.98 5.68 8.91
C GLU A 40 5.12 6.00 7.68
N LEU A 41 4.94 5.03 6.80
CA LEU A 41 3.92 5.05 5.76
C LEU A 41 2.70 4.32 6.29
N HIS A 42 1.59 5.03 6.44
CA HIS A 42 0.30 4.49 6.84
C HIS A 42 -0.56 4.37 5.60
N PHE A 43 -0.99 3.16 5.28
CA PHE A 43 -1.86 2.88 4.14
C PHE A 43 -3.28 2.64 4.66
N ASP A 44 -4.21 3.48 4.23
CA ASP A 44 -5.62 3.27 4.49
C ASP A 44 -6.14 2.12 3.61
N PRO A 45 -7.04 1.27 4.13
CA PRO A 45 -7.58 0.17 3.35
C PRO A 45 -8.44 0.68 2.18
N ALA A 46 -8.68 -0.20 1.20
CA ALA A 46 -9.64 0.02 0.13
C ALA A 46 -11.03 0.36 0.71
N PRO A 47 -11.84 1.19 0.03
CA PRO A 47 -11.63 1.74 -1.32
C PRO A 47 -10.93 3.11 -1.35
N ALA A 48 -10.40 3.59 -0.22
CA ALA A 48 -9.86 4.96 -0.14
C ALA A 48 -8.59 5.13 -0.98
N HIS A 49 -7.77 4.08 -1.09
CA HIS A 49 -6.49 4.09 -1.82
C HIS A 49 -5.61 5.30 -1.45
N SER A 50 -5.69 5.72 -0.19
CA SER A 50 -4.99 6.86 0.39
C SER A 50 -4.04 6.41 1.49
N GLY A 51 -3.13 7.29 1.85
CA GLY A 51 -2.28 7.06 3.00
C GLY A 51 -1.61 8.34 3.46
N THR A 52 -0.87 8.21 4.55
CA THR A 52 -0.11 9.30 5.15
C THR A 52 1.30 8.85 5.45
N LEU A 53 2.28 9.63 4.98
CA LEU A 53 3.66 9.55 5.46
C LEU A 53 3.79 10.42 6.71
N VAL A 54 4.19 9.83 7.82
CA VAL A 54 4.41 10.50 9.10
C VAL A 54 5.89 10.48 9.44
N VAL A 55 6.54 11.64 9.47
CA VAL A 55 7.86 11.79 10.09
C VAL A 55 7.63 11.95 11.58
N LEU A 56 8.07 10.98 12.39
CA LEU A 56 7.86 11.02 13.84
C LEU A 56 8.75 12.08 14.51
N GLY A 57 9.93 12.33 13.94
CA GLY A 57 10.97 13.19 14.51
C GLY A 57 11.68 12.53 15.69
N ASP A 58 12.66 13.23 16.26
CA ASP A 58 13.42 12.81 17.45
C ASP A 58 12.82 13.30 18.78
N HIS A 59 11.59 13.84 18.73
CA HIS A 59 10.89 14.52 19.84
C HIS A 59 11.64 15.72 20.46
N SER A 60 12.79 16.14 19.92
CA SER A 60 13.69 17.12 20.53
C SER A 60 13.99 18.33 19.65
N LYS A 61 14.06 18.14 18.31
CA LYS A 61 14.47 19.15 17.33
C LYS A 61 13.63 19.10 16.05
N THR A 62 13.24 17.91 15.60
CA THR A 62 12.40 17.77 14.39
C THR A 62 10.94 17.63 14.80
N PRO A 63 10.05 18.59 14.45
CA PRO A 63 8.63 18.44 14.73
C PRO A 63 8.05 17.28 13.90
N ARG A 64 7.01 16.63 14.43
CA ARG A 64 6.23 15.65 13.66
C ARG A 64 5.65 16.31 12.41
N GLN A 65 5.83 15.67 11.26
CA GLN A 65 5.28 16.11 9.97
C GLN A 65 4.44 15.01 9.35
N SER A 66 3.41 15.40 8.59
CA SER A 66 2.51 14.45 7.92
C SER A 66 2.26 14.90 6.50
N TYR A 67 2.36 13.94 5.57
CA TYR A 67 2.20 14.18 4.13
C TYR A 67 1.22 13.16 3.54
N PRO A 68 0.08 13.60 2.98
CA PRO A 68 -0.85 12.69 2.35
C PRO A 68 -0.29 12.16 1.03
N PHE A 69 -0.66 10.94 0.68
CA PHE A 69 -0.44 10.35 -0.63
C PHE A 69 -1.65 9.53 -1.06
N VAL A 70 -1.74 9.30 -2.37
CA VAL A 70 -2.60 8.25 -2.94
C VAL A 70 -1.72 7.10 -3.37
N TYR A 71 -2.23 5.88 -3.29
CA TYR A 71 -1.51 4.70 -3.71
C TYR A 71 -2.30 3.86 -4.69
N ASN A 72 -1.59 3.11 -5.51
CA ASN A 72 -2.18 2.11 -6.38
C ASN A 72 -1.39 0.80 -6.25
N VAL A 73 -2.11 -0.28 -5.96
CA VAL A 73 -1.58 -1.64 -6.00
C VAL A 73 -2.12 -2.28 -7.27
N PRO A 74 -1.27 -2.62 -8.25
CA PRO A 74 -1.69 -3.38 -9.42
C PRO A 74 -2.41 -4.66 -8.97
N ALA A 75 -3.43 -5.06 -9.72
CA ALA A 75 -4.14 -6.30 -9.47
C ALA A 75 -3.12 -7.45 -9.29
N PRO A 76 -3.34 -8.35 -8.31
CA PRO A 76 -2.43 -9.46 -8.07
C PRO A 76 -2.18 -10.21 -9.38
N GLN A 77 -0.95 -10.15 -9.87
CA GLN A 77 -0.52 -11.02 -10.95
C GLN A 77 -0.20 -12.37 -10.31
N HIS A 78 -0.58 -13.48 -10.95
CA HIS A 78 -0.22 -14.83 -10.50
C HIS A 78 1.28 -15.07 -10.71
N THR A 79 2.11 -14.30 -10.01
CA THR A 79 3.55 -14.27 -10.08
C THR A 79 4.13 -14.50 -8.69
N GLU A 80 5.35 -15.02 -8.61
CA GLU A 80 6.06 -15.21 -7.34
C GLU A 80 6.52 -13.90 -6.68
N VAL A 81 6.17 -12.73 -7.24
CA VAL A 81 6.60 -11.40 -6.79
C VAL A 81 5.36 -10.59 -6.43
N ASP A 82 5.38 -9.93 -5.26
CA ASP A 82 4.32 -9.00 -4.86
C ASP A 82 4.23 -7.83 -5.86
N PRO A 83 3.02 -7.38 -6.22
CA PRO A 83 2.85 -6.30 -7.17
C PRO A 83 3.47 -4.99 -6.64
N PRO A 84 4.11 -4.19 -7.50
CA PRO A 84 4.75 -2.94 -7.09
C PRO A 84 3.70 -1.93 -6.59
N VAL A 85 3.91 -1.37 -5.40
CA VAL A 85 3.00 -0.35 -4.85
C VAL A 85 3.45 1.03 -5.31
N ASN A 86 2.61 1.73 -6.05
CA ASN A 86 2.91 3.07 -6.53
C ASN A 86 2.30 4.11 -5.59
N LEU A 87 3.11 5.02 -5.08
CA LEU A 87 2.72 6.14 -4.24
C LEU A 87 2.82 7.44 -5.05
N ASP A 88 1.82 8.30 -4.91
CA ASP A 88 1.80 9.65 -5.47
C ASP A 88 1.52 10.66 -4.35
N PHE A 89 2.53 11.46 -4.03
CA PHE A 89 2.47 12.52 -3.03
C PHE A 89 1.91 13.82 -3.62
N THR A 90 0.78 13.71 -4.34
CA THR A 90 -0.01 14.80 -4.93
C THR A 90 0.85 15.92 -5.52
N ASN A 91 1.45 15.66 -6.69
CA ASN A 91 2.26 16.62 -7.45
C ASN A 91 3.63 16.98 -6.85
N LYS A 92 4.07 16.33 -5.77
CA LYS A 92 5.43 16.49 -5.24
C LYS A 92 6.39 15.47 -5.83
N GLN A 93 6.12 14.20 -5.56
CA GLN A 93 6.96 13.10 -5.99
C GLN A 93 6.14 11.81 -6.12
N LYS A 94 6.58 10.94 -7.03
CA LYS A 94 6.08 9.59 -7.17
C LYS A 94 7.15 8.60 -6.72
N LEU A 95 6.72 7.54 -6.06
CA LEU A 95 7.59 6.50 -5.56
C LEU A 95 6.99 5.14 -5.87
N THR A 96 7.80 4.17 -6.22
CA THR A 96 7.36 2.77 -6.32
C THR A 96 8.05 1.96 -5.23
N LEU A 97 7.28 1.19 -4.47
CA LEU A 97 7.77 0.24 -3.48
C LEU A 97 7.70 -1.17 -4.05
N LEU A 98 8.81 -1.89 -3.92
CA LEU A 98 8.97 -3.29 -4.26
C LEU A 98 9.13 -4.08 -2.97
N CYS A 99 8.12 -4.84 -2.57
CA CYS A 99 8.17 -5.66 -1.37
C CYS A 99 8.61 -7.09 -1.70
N ASP A 100 9.43 -7.67 -0.83
CA ASP A 100 9.79 -9.07 -0.90
C ASP A 100 8.61 -9.92 -0.42
N PRO A 101 8.06 -10.83 -1.24
CA PRO A 101 6.92 -11.67 -0.86
C PRO A 101 7.24 -12.66 0.28
N ARG A 102 8.52 -12.86 0.60
CA ARG A 102 8.99 -13.79 1.65
C ARG A 102 9.54 -13.08 2.88
N SER A 103 9.54 -11.75 2.92
CA SER A 103 9.99 -10.99 4.09
C SER A 103 9.22 -9.70 4.29
N ASP A 104 9.41 -9.04 5.43
CA ASP A 104 8.75 -7.76 5.72
C ASP A 104 9.46 -6.57 5.07
N ASN A 105 10.44 -6.81 4.19
CA ASN A 105 11.25 -5.74 3.62
C ASN A 105 10.65 -5.23 2.30
N CYS A 106 10.63 -3.91 2.16
CA CYS A 106 10.27 -3.23 0.92
C CYS A 106 11.37 -2.23 0.55
N MET A 107 11.63 -2.10 -0.75
CA MET A 107 12.60 -1.17 -1.30
C MET A 107 11.91 -0.20 -2.25
N ALA A 108 12.13 1.09 -2.03
CA ALA A 108 11.73 2.14 -2.92
C ALA A 108 12.66 2.21 -4.15
N THR A 109 12.11 2.52 -5.31
CA THR A 109 12.88 2.71 -6.55
C THR A 109 13.79 3.95 -6.54
N GLY A 110 13.64 4.82 -5.54
CA GLY A 110 14.47 6.01 -5.35
C GLY A 110 14.25 6.65 -3.98
N TYR A 111 15.04 7.69 -3.69
CA TYR A 111 14.87 8.49 -2.49
C TYR A 111 13.63 9.38 -2.60
N LEU A 112 12.80 9.37 -1.56
CA LEU A 112 11.72 10.34 -1.39
C LEU A 112 12.29 11.58 -0.70
N THR A 113 11.89 12.77 -1.12
CA THR A 113 12.21 14.04 -0.45
C THR A 113 10.95 14.86 -0.27
N MET A 114 10.61 15.17 0.98
CA MET A 114 9.44 15.97 1.35
C MET A 114 9.90 17.17 2.16
N GLY A 115 9.74 18.37 1.60
CA GLY A 115 10.35 19.57 2.18
C GLY A 115 11.87 19.46 2.17
N GLU A 116 12.49 19.57 3.35
CA GLU A 116 13.95 19.44 3.54
C GLU A 116 14.37 18.04 4.00
N THR A 117 13.42 17.09 4.10
CA THR A 117 13.64 15.75 4.62
C THR A 117 13.73 14.73 3.49
N THR A 118 14.87 14.05 3.38
CA THR A 118 15.06 12.91 2.48
C THR A 118 15.00 11.61 3.26
N PHE A 119 14.35 10.60 2.68
CA PHE A 119 14.06 9.30 3.30
C PHE A 119 14.91 8.20 2.68
N SER A 120 15.30 7.22 3.49
CA SER A 120 15.90 5.97 3.01
C SER A 120 14.99 5.28 2.01
N ILE A 121 15.61 4.52 1.11
CA ILE A 121 14.89 3.66 0.16
C ILE A 121 14.35 2.39 0.85
N LEU A 122 14.87 2.03 2.02
CA LEU A 122 14.47 0.82 2.72
C LEU A 122 13.30 1.10 3.66
N TRP A 123 12.27 0.28 3.52
CA TRP A 123 11.05 0.29 4.32
C TRP A 123 10.81 -1.10 4.86
N LYS A 124 10.22 -1.19 6.06
CA LYS A 124 9.87 -2.45 6.69
C LYS A 124 8.40 -2.44 7.06
N VAL A 125 7.66 -3.44 6.60
CA VAL A 125 6.30 -3.70 7.02
C VAL A 125 6.29 -4.05 8.50
N THR A 126 5.52 -3.32 9.29
CA THR A 126 5.39 -3.57 10.74
C THR A 126 3.97 -3.96 11.14
N GLN A 127 2.99 -3.72 10.27
CA GLN A 127 1.59 -4.09 10.48
C GLN A 127 0.90 -4.40 9.13
N ARG A 128 0.09 -5.45 9.09
CA ARG A 128 -0.82 -5.84 7.99
C ARG A 128 -2.12 -6.39 8.58
#